data_AF-A0A1Q7UJJ2-F1
#
_entry.id   AF-A0A1Q7UJJ2-F1
#
_cell.length_a   1.000
_cell.length_b   1.000
_cell.length_c   1.000
_cell.angle_alpha   90.00
_cell.angle_beta   90.00
_cell.angle_gamma   90.00
#
_symmetry.space_group_name_H-M   'P 1'
#
loop_
_entity.id
_entity.type
_entity.pdbx_description
1 polymer ?
#
loop_
_entity_poly.entity_id
_entity_poly.type
_entity_poly.pdbx_seq_one_letter_code
_entity_poly.pdbx_strand_id
1 'polypeptide(L)' 'MVATPCAEIVLSERIAARLQDRGLTPVLSVRDTGAVVLPVLRSIADPPARLAGRWTSNADGD' A
#
# COMPACT_ATOMS: atom_id res chain seq x y z
N MET A 1 27.71 1.09 -4.38
CA MET A 1 26.95 2.36 -4.54
C MET A 1 25.64 2.18 -3.78
N VAL A 2 25.25 3.12 -2.92
CA VAL A 2 23.94 3.07 -2.24
C VAL A 2 22.89 3.56 -3.25
N ALA A 3 21.86 2.75 -3.52
CA ALA A 3 20.79 3.14 -4.42
C ALA A 3 19.91 4.21 -3.78
N THR A 4 19.58 5.27 -4.53
CA THR A 4 18.58 6.24 -4.09
C THR A 4 17.22 5.53 -4.00
N PRO A 5 16.50 5.64 -2.88
CA PRO A 5 15.14 5.11 -2.76
C PRO A 5 14.22 5.69 -3.85
N CYS A 6 13.30 4.88 -4.38
CA CYS A 6 12.33 5.31 -5.38
C CYS A 6 11.12 6.06 -4.80
N ALA A 7 10.88 5.93 -3.48
CA ALA A 7 9.98 6.80 -2.73
C ALA A 7 10.78 7.90 -2.02
N GLU A 8 10.10 8.99 -1.65
CA GLU A 8 10.72 10.18 -1.02
C GLU A 8 11.52 9.85 0.24
N ILE A 9 11.06 8.87 1.03
CA ILE A 9 11.71 8.43 2.27
C ILE A 9 11.64 6.90 2.44
N VAL A 10 12.65 6.33 3.09
CA VAL A 10 12.61 4.91 3.51
C VAL A 10 11.85 4.82 4.82
N LEU A 11 10.75 4.06 4.81
CA LEU A 11 9.96 3.78 6.01
C LEU A 11 10.37 2.44 6.62
N SER A 12 10.43 2.39 7.96
CA SER A 12 10.44 1.11 8.66
C SER A 12 9.03 0.51 8.66
N GLU A 13 8.94 -0.81 8.78
CA GLU A 13 7.66 -1.54 8.92
C GLU A 13 6.79 -0.96 10.05
N ARG A 14 7.42 -0.56 11.16
CA ARG A 14 6.72 0.07 12.30
C ARG A 14 6.05 1.39 11.93
N ILE A 15 6.71 2.25 11.15
CA ILE A 15 6.09 3.52 10.71
C ILE A 15 5.02 3.23 9.68
N ALA A 16 5.25 2.30 8.76
CA ALA A 16 4.25 1.88 7.79
C ALA A 16 2.97 1.37 8.46
N ALA A 17 3.08 0.55 9.52
CA ALA A 17 1.94 0.08 10.31
C ALA A 17 1.18 1.22 10.98
N ARG A 18 1.89 2.15 11.64
CA ARG A 18 1.25 3.32 12.28
C ARG A 18 0.51 4.23 11.31
N LEU A 19 0.98 4.35 10.07
CA LEU A 19 0.28 5.11 9.02
C LEU A 19 -1.01 4.40 8.61
N GLN A 20 -0.97 3.06 8.49
CA GLN A 20 -2.14 2.25 8.15
C GLN A 20 -3.24 2.31 9.22
N ASP A 21 -2.87 2.27 10.50
CA ASP A 21 -3.80 2.44 11.64
C ASP A 21 -4.55 3.78 11.57
N ARG A 22 -3.96 4.80 10.93
CA ARG A 22 -4.54 6.14 10.76
C ARG A 22 -5.32 6.31 9.45
N GLY A 23 -5.60 5.23 8.73
CA GLY A 23 -6.33 5.32 7.47
C GLY A 23 -5.45 5.48 6.24
N LEU A 24 -4.15 5.73 6.38
CA LEU A 24 -3.25 6.05 5.27
C LEU A 24 -2.68 4.78 4.61
N THR A 25 -2.41 4.88 3.30
CA THR A 25 -1.74 3.81 2.54
C THR A 25 -0.35 4.30 2.13
N PRO A 26 0.73 3.83 2.78
CA PRO A 26 2.09 4.25 2.44
C PRO A 26 2.61 3.53 1.19
N VAL A 27 3.38 4.24 0.36
CA VAL A 27 4.17 3.66 -0.74
C VAL A 27 5.55 3.29 -0.19
N LEU A 28 5.88 2.00 -0.15
CA LEU A 28 7.12 1.53 0.47
C LEU A 28 8.17 1.22 -0.59
N SER A 29 9.32 1.90 -0.57
CA SER A 29 10.47 1.49 -1.39
C SER A 29 10.99 0.13 -0.96
N VAL A 30 11.25 -0.76 -1.93
CA VAL A 30 12.01 -1.99 -1.70
C VAL A 30 13.49 -1.65 -1.81
N ARG A 31 14.23 -1.89 -0.71
CA ARG A 31 15.65 -1.56 -0.58
C ARG A 31 16.47 -2.13 -1.74
N ASP A 32 17.39 -1.31 -2.26
CA ASP A 32 18.33 -1.66 -3.33
C ASP A 32 17.64 -2.13 -4.64
N THR A 33 16.39 -1.71 -4.84
CA THR A 33 15.63 -1.93 -6.08
C THR A 33 14.97 -0.63 -6.55
N GLY A 34 14.48 -0.62 -7.78
CA GLY A 34 13.60 0.43 -8.31
C GLY A 34 12.11 0.15 -8.10
N ALA A 35 11.74 -0.69 -7.14
CA ALA A 35 10.37 -1.16 -6.95
C ALA A 35 9.74 -0.63 -5.65
N VAL A 36 8.41 -0.54 -5.67
CA VAL A 36 7.60 -0.18 -4.49
C VAL A 36 6.60 -1.28 -4.15
N VAL A 37 6.19 -1.31 -2.89
CA VAL A 37 5.08 -2.12 -2.38
C VAL A 37 4.00 -1.20 -1.82
N LEU A 38 2.75 -1.49 -2.20
CA LEU A 38 1.57 -0.93 -1.55
C LEU A 38 1.02 -2.00 -0.59
N PRO A 39 1.16 -1.84 0.74
CA PRO A 39 0.81 -2.90 1.69
C PRO A 39 -0.69 -3.18 1.74
N VAL A 40 -1.52 -2.15 1.53
CA VAL A 40 -2.98 -2.26 1.46
C VAL A 40 -3.46 -1.28 0.40
N LEU A 41 -4.39 -1.69 -0.48
CA LEU A 41 -5.14 -0.77 -1.33
C LEU A 41 -6.63 -0.93 -0.98
N ARG A 42 -7.24 0.11 -0.42
CA ARG A 42 -8.64 0.08 0.03
C ARG A 42 -9.37 1.37 -0.31
N SER A 43 -10.70 1.29 -0.41
CA SER A 43 -11.55 2.46 -0.54
C SER A 43 -11.48 3.32 0.71
N ILE A 44 -11.60 4.65 0.54
CA ILE A 44 -11.73 5.62 1.64
C ILE A 44 -13.20 5.97 1.95
N ALA A 45 -14.16 5.29 1.32
CA ALA A 45 -15.58 5.57 1.49
C ALA A 45 -16.06 5.26 2.93
N ASP A 46 -17.07 6.02 3.36
CA ASP A 46 -17.83 5.81 4.60
C ASP A 46 -19.32 5.72 4.25
N PRO A 47 -19.99 4.55 4.40
CA PRO A 47 -19.46 3.30 4.95
C PRO A 47 -18.41 2.63 4.03
N PRO A 48 -17.56 1.73 4.57
CA PRO A 48 -16.55 1.02 3.79
C PRO A 48 -17.14 0.31 2.57
N ALA A 49 -16.56 0.58 1.40
CA ALA A 49 -16.98 -0.01 0.13
C ALA A 49 -15.82 -0.69 -0.60
N ARG A 50 -16.15 -1.55 -1.57
CA ARG A 50 -15.14 -2.11 -2.47
C ARG A 50 -14.50 -0.99 -3.30
N LEU A 51 -13.25 -1.19 -3.72
CA LEU A 51 -12.61 -0.30 -4.70
C LEU A 51 -13.42 -0.31 -6.00
N ALA A 52 -13.78 0.86 -6.49
CA ALA A 52 -14.46 0.99 -7.77
C ALA A 52 -13.51 0.58 -8.92
N GLY A 53 -14.02 -0.18 -9.89
CA GLY A 53 -13.31 -0.54 -11.11
C GLY A 53 -13.30 -2.04 -11.41
N ARG A 54 -12.53 -2.44 -12.44
CA ARG A 54 -12.43 -3.82 -12.96
C ARG A 54 -11.69 -4.81 -12.04
N TRP A 55 -11.57 -4.50 -10.76
CA TRP A 55 -10.79 -5.23 -9.76
C TRP A 55 -11.61 -6.35 -9.09
N THR A 56 -12.73 -6.74 -9.70
CA THR A 56 -13.58 -7.84 -9.23
C THR A 56 -12.94 -9.17 -9.58
N SER A 57 -12.20 -9.75 -8.63
CA SER A 57 -11.97 -11.19 -8.63
C SER A 57 -13.32 -11.87 -8.41
N ASN A 58 -13.71 -12.71 -9.36
CA ASN A 58 -14.82 -13.64 -9.21
C ASN A 58 -14.42 -14.63 -8.10
N ALA A 59 -14.82 -14.35 -6.86
CA ALA A 59 -14.63 -15.24 -5.72
C ALA A 59 -15.96 -15.35 -4.96
N ASP A 60 -17.04 -15.58 -5.71
CA ASP A 60 -18.20 -16.29 -5.21
C ASP A 60 -18.09 -17.71 -5.74
N GLY A 61 -17.59 -18.58 -4.88
CA GLY A 61 -17.30 -19.98 -5.13
C GLY A 61 -17.02 -20.70 -3.81
N ASP A 62 -17.89 -20.48 -2.82
CA ASP A 62 -18.34 -21.43 -1.78
C ASP A 62 -19.58 -20.83 -1.09
#